data_AF-A0A286DUT4-F1
#
_entry.id   AF-A0A286DUT4-F1
#
_cell.length_a   1.000
_cell.length_b   1.000
_cell.length_c   1.000
_cell.angle_alpha   90.00
_cell.angle_beta   90.00
_cell.angle_gamma   90.00
#
_symmetry.space_group_name_H-M   'P 1'
#
loop_
_entity.id
_entity.type
_entity.pdbx_description
1 polymer ?
#
loop_
_entity_poly.entity_id
_entity_poly.type
_entity_poly.pdbx_seq_one_letter_code
_entity_poly.pdbx_strand_id
1 'polypeptide(L)'
;MEGEICARIAERVGPARYRLAGLLVVPDGERRSPFDVIKEPGRRATWSRYRQHGERVDLVDGFGDAASWVEGVAAAKVSAFAEQARVLSIGEILDVSEPRRTALLACAVAKARARVRDEFVVMLSKRMARHAKRAQEELADLEQRHKASTEQLLASYRDVLIVLKEHAVGEHAGQSGQGSLDETLAVKRVREVVEDGGGFETQLAEIEALAAYRGGNWTPLVERFFRPDRPTMFKLAQTLTFVATSRDRSVLNALEHAVSHRHLTRDLIPAGTGDGSALDLSFASQQWRTTVYAKDQPGMLVRRHFEAMVFAYLVEELRCGDIAVVGAEDFGDWTTMLLPWDQVESQIPQFCEQAGIPHAADGFVDNLRRQLTRIAGEVDAGYPDNADLTIDPATGVPSLKQRVSAASAPPPPRCWRPSWTSGCRPGASWNTSPGRRTGPAGGTGSARCPARIRS
;
A
#
# COMPACT_ATOMS: atom_id res chain seq x y z
N MET A 1 42.19 -5.93 8.63
CA MET A 1 40.75 -5.95 8.31
C MET A 1 39.97 -4.76 8.87
N GLU A 2 39.69 -4.63 10.18
CA GLU A 2 38.87 -3.51 10.68
C GLU A 2 39.51 -2.13 10.46
N GLY A 3 40.81 -1.99 10.72
CA GLY A 3 41.55 -0.75 10.48
C GLY A 3 41.55 -0.32 9.01
N GLU A 4 41.62 -1.26 8.07
CA GLU A 4 41.56 -0.99 6.62
C GLU A 4 40.17 -0.50 6.18
N ILE A 5 39.10 -1.08 6.75
CA ILE A 5 37.73 -0.62 6.51
C ILE A 5 37.58 0.83 7.00
N CYS A 6 38.05 1.13 8.22
CA CYS A 6 38.01 2.49 8.77
C CYS A 6 38.81 3.48 7.92
N ALA A 7 40.02 3.10 7.49
CA ALA A 7 40.86 3.93 6.62
C ALA A 7 40.15 4.23 5.28
N ARG A 8 39.57 3.21 4.64
CA ARG A 8 38.84 3.34 3.37
C ARG A 8 37.61 4.26 3.50
N ILE A 9 36.85 4.14 4.58
CA ILE A 9 35.71 5.03 4.84
C ILE A 9 36.21 6.47 5.04
N ALA A 10 37.23 6.67 5.88
CA ALA A 10 37.77 8.00 6.15
C ALA A 10 38.37 8.67 4.90
N GLU A 11 39.01 7.90 4.04
CA GLU A 11 39.51 8.37 2.73
C GLU A 11 38.37 8.89 1.85
N ARG A 12 37.27 8.11 1.71
CA ARG A 12 36.09 8.52 0.93
C ARG A 12 35.34 9.71 1.52
N VAL A 13 35.29 9.81 2.85
CA VAL A 13 34.75 11.01 3.53
C VAL A 13 35.55 12.24 3.10
N GLY A 14 36.87 12.12 2.99
CA GLY A 14 37.73 13.16 2.41
C GLY A 14 37.56 14.51 3.11
N PRO A 15 37.28 15.60 2.38
CA PRO A 15 37.04 16.93 2.96
C PRO A 15 35.78 17.02 3.84
N ALA A 16 34.82 16.11 3.70
CA ALA A 16 33.61 16.13 4.53
C ALA A 16 33.89 15.83 6.01
N ARG A 17 35.10 15.36 6.35
CA ARG A 17 35.55 15.13 7.73
C ARG A 17 35.41 16.37 8.62
N TYR A 18 35.56 17.58 8.05
CA TYR A 18 35.40 18.82 8.81
C TYR A 18 33.94 19.07 9.20
N ARG A 19 32.98 18.70 8.33
CA ARG A 19 31.55 18.73 8.66
C ARG A 19 31.18 17.66 9.68
N LEU A 20 31.77 16.46 9.59
CA LEU A 20 31.59 15.41 10.59
C LEU A 20 32.15 15.82 11.95
N ALA A 21 33.30 16.51 12.01
CA ALA A 21 33.82 17.06 13.26
C ALA A 21 32.83 18.09 13.88
N GLY A 22 32.13 18.85 13.03
CA GLY A 22 31.05 19.75 13.46
C GLY A 22 29.88 19.04 14.17
N LEU A 23 29.69 17.73 13.98
CA LEU A 23 28.68 16.96 14.73
C LEU A 23 28.92 17.01 16.24
N LEU A 24 30.19 17.11 16.64
CA LEU A 24 30.63 17.02 18.03
C LEU A 24 30.61 18.38 18.75
N VAL A 25 30.38 19.46 18.00
CA VAL A 25 30.33 20.82 18.54
C VAL A 25 28.89 21.15 18.93
N VAL A 26 28.70 21.66 20.15
CA VAL A 26 27.41 22.19 20.60
C VAL A 26 27.28 23.63 20.09
N PRO A 27 26.26 23.94 19.26
CA PRO A 27 26.05 25.30 18.77
C PRO A 27 25.74 26.29 19.90
N ASP A 28 26.11 27.55 19.72
CA ASP A 28 25.83 28.61 20.70
C ASP A 28 24.32 28.73 20.98
N GLY A 29 23.96 28.68 22.26
CA GLY A 29 22.56 28.74 22.71
C GLY A 29 21.82 27.39 22.68
N GLU A 30 22.44 26.33 22.16
CA GLU A 30 21.90 24.97 22.24
C GLU A 30 22.49 24.17 23.42
N ARG A 31 21.74 23.16 23.88
CA ARG A 31 22.18 22.25 24.94
C ARG A 31 22.70 20.91 24.42
N ARG A 32 22.54 20.63 23.14
CA ARG A 32 22.81 19.33 22.51
C ARG A 32 23.60 19.54 21.23
N SER A 33 24.51 18.63 20.94
CA SER A 33 25.22 18.61 19.67
C SER A 33 24.35 18.00 18.56
N PRO A 34 24.63 18.27 17.28
CA PRO A 34 24.01 17.55 16.18
C PRO A 34 24.22 16.03 16.26
N PHE A 35 25.34 15.57 16.83
CA PHE A 35 25.58 14.15 17.11
C PHE A 35 24.52 13.55 18.04
N ASP A 36 24.15 14.24 19.12
CA ASP A 36 23.10 13.80 20.03
C ASP A 36 21.73 13.71 19.33
N VAL A 37 21.44 14.70 18.48
CA VAL A 37 20.18 14.75 17.70
C VAL A 37 20.10 13.56 16.74
N ILE A 38 21.18 13.24 16.04
CA ILE A 38 21.25 12.13 15.08
C ILE A 38 21.10 10.76 15.78
N LYS A 39 21.68 10.62 16.97
CA LYS A 39 21.60 9.41 17.79
C LYS A 39 20.20 9.13 18.35
N GLU A 40 19.42 10.19 18.61
CA GLU A 40 18.07 10.03 19.13
C GLU A 40 17.20 9.26 18.12
N PRO A 41 16.50 8.20 18.54
CA PRO A 41 15.49 7.61 17.70
C PRO A 41 14.46 8.69 17.35
N GLY A 42 14.12 8.82 16.06
CA GLY A 42 13.08 9.74 15.61
C GLY A 42 11.85 9.60 16.49
N ARG A 43 11.31 10.72 16.99
CA ARG A 43 10.02 10.71 17.69
C ARG A 43 8.99 10.01 16.78
N ARG A 44 7.97 9.34 17.35
CA ARG A 44 6.95 8.59 16.58
C ARG A 44 6.59 9.32 15.28
N ALA A 45 6.86 8.67 14.15
CA ALA A 45 6.65 9.21 12.83
C ALA A 45 5.14 9.42 12.60
N THR A 46 4.70 10.66 12.81
CA THR A 46 3.30 11.09 12.73
C THR A 46 3.15 12.26 11.77
N TRP A 47 2.07 12.26 11.00
CA TRP A 47 1.78 13.29 10.00
C TRP A 47 1.79 14.73 10.55
N SER A 48 1.37 14.94 11.80
CA SER A 48 1.40 16.26 12.47
C SER A 48 2.82 16.79 12.72
N ARG A 49 3.83 15.93 12.70
CA ARG A 49 5.25 16.26 12.90
C ARG A 49 6.03 16.28 11.60
N TYR A 50 5.36 16.22 10.45
CA TYR A 50 6.01 16.19 9.14
C TYR A 50 7.08 17.27 8.97
N ARG A 51 6.82 18.51 9.42
CA ARG A 51 7.79 19.61 9.35
C ARG A 51 9.10 19.29 10.09
N GLN A 52 8.98 18.75 11.31
CA GLN A 52 10.12 18.36 12.13
C GLN A 52 10.92 17.21 11.52
N HIS A 53 10.24 16.26 10.86
CA HIS A 53 10.93 15.22 10.11
C HIS A 53 11.64 15.79 8.88
N GLY A 54 11.07 16.80 8.21
CA GLY A 54 11.70 17.46 7.06
C GLY A 54 12.98 18.18 7.45
N GLU A 55 12.92 18.97 8.52
CA GLU A 55 14.10 19.62 9.12
C GLU A 55 15.18 18.60 9.51
N ARG A 56 14.76 17.41 9.98
CA ARG A 56 15.69 16.33 10.29
C ARG A 56 16.36 15.75 9.04
N VAL A 57 15.65 15.62 7.90
CA VAL A 57 16.25 15.23 6.61
C VAL A 57 17.27 16.27 6.18
N ASP A 58 16.88 17.54 6.18
CA ASP A 58 17.76 18.64 5.76
C ASP A 58 19.03 18.68 6.63
N LEU A 59 18.90 18.45 7.94
CA LEU A 59 20.03 18.35 8.87
C LEU A 59 20.96 17.19 8.52
N VAL A 60 20.43 15.96 8.40
CA VAL A 60 21.29 14.79 8.11
C VAL A 60 21.88 14.86 6.71
N ASP A 61 21.16 15.48 5.77
CA ASP A 61 21.62 15.64 4.40
C ASP A 61 22.72 16.71 4.26
N GLY A 62 22.70 17.73 5.12
CA GLY A 62 23.71 18.78 5.19
C GLY A 62 25.14 18.30 5.51
N PHE A 63 25.31 17.10 6.09
CA PHE A 63 26.64 16.53 6.34
C PHE A 63 27.32 16.02 5.06
N GLY A 64 26.55 15.72 4.02
CA GLY A 64 27.02 15.23 2.73
C GLY A 64 26.51 13.83 2.39
N ASP A 65 26.95 13.32 1.24
CA ASP A 65 26.51 12.03 0.69
C ASP A 65 27.12 10.83 1.43
N ALA A 66 26.52 10.49 2.56
CA ALA A 66 27.01 9.40 3.41
C ALA A 66 26.89 8.01 2.78
N ALA A 67 26.08 7.84 1.73
CA ALA A 67 25.98 6.57 1.01
C ALA A 67 27.29 6.26 0.28
N SER A 68 27.88 7.26 -0.40
CA SER A 68 29.19 7.13 -1.05
C SER A 68 30.32 6.75 -0.09
N TRP A 69 30.27 7.22 1.16
CA TRP A 69 31.33 6.96 2.14
C TRP A 69 31.41 5.48 2.53
N VAL A 70 30.24 4.81 2.61
CA VAL A 70 30.12 3.42 3.08
C VAL A 70 29.98 2.40 1.95
N GLU A 71 30.05 2.82 0.68
CA GLU A 71 29.87 1.97 -0.49
C GLU A 71 30.80 0.74 -0.50
N GLY A 72 30.28 -0.46 -0.76
CA GLY A 72 31.09 -1.69 -0.73
C GLY A 72 31.63 -2.07 0.67
N VAL A 73 31.13 -1.46 1.74
CA VAL A 73 31.24 -1.97 3.11
C VAL A 73 30.00 -2.81 3.39
N ALA A 74 30.18 -4.01 3.94
CA ALA A 74 29.03 -4.86 4.30
C ALA A 74 28.07 -4.12 5.24
N ALA A 75 26.76 -4.16 4.93
CA ALA A 75 25.72 -3.44 5.68
C ALA A 75 25.75 -3.76 7.19
N ALA A 76 26.01 -5.03 7.55
CA ALA A 76 26.16 -5.45 8.94
C ALA A 76 27.30 -4.70 9.67
N LYS A 77 28.41 -4.41 8.98
CA LYS A 77 29.54 -3.68 9.56
C LYS A 77 29.25 -2.19 9.70
N VAL A 78 28.58 -1.59 8.71
CA VAL A 78 28.09 -0.20 8.80
C VAL A 78 27.15 -0.05 10.00
N SER A 79 26.19 -0.97 10.16
CA SER A 79 25.26 -0.97 11.28
C SER A 79 25.99 -1.16 12.63
N ALA A 80 26.98 -2.04 12.70
CA ALA A 80 27.76 -2.25 13.92
C ALA A 80 28.54 -0.98 14.33
N PHE A 81 29.16 -0.28 13.37
CA PHE A 81 29.85 0.99 13.64
C PHE A 81 28.89 2.11 14.02
N ALA A 82 27.73 2.21 13.37
CA ALA A 82 26.70 3.17 13.74
C ALA A 82 26.18 2.94 15.16
N GLU A 83 25.93 1.69 15.55
CA GLU A 83 25.50 1.34 16.91
C GLU A 83 26.61 1.59 17.95
N GLN A 84 27.87 1.33 17.61
CA GLN A 84 29.01 1.71 18.44
C GLN A 84 29.04 3.23 18.66
N ALA A 85 28.94 4.04 17.61
CA ALA A 85 28.87 5.49 17.73
C ALA A 85 27.66 5.95 18.57
N ARG A 86 26.51 5.27 18.45
CA ARG A 86 25.29 5.61 19.15
C ARG A 86 25.38 5.46 20.67
N VAL A 87 26.22 4.58 21.19
CA VAL A 87 26.36 4.42 22.65
C VAL A 87 27.40 5.35 23.26
N LEU A 88 28.34 5.87 22.46
CA LEU A 88 29.42 6.75 22.93
C LEU A 88 28.95 8.19 23.14
N SER A 89 29.42 8.82 24.21
CA SER A 89 29.32 10.27 24.45
C SER A 89 30.28 11.06 23.55
N ILE A 90 30.13 12.39 23.53
CA ILE A 90 31.00 13.29 22.77
C ILE A 90 32.46 13.20 23.27
N GLY A 91 32.68 13.04 24.58
CA GLY A 91 34.03 12.88 25.12
C GLY A 91 34.67 11.58 24.62
N GLU A 92 33.94 10.46 24.76
CA GLU A 92 34.46 9.15 24.35
C GLU A 92 34.72 9.05 22.84
N ILE A 93 33.91 9.69 22.00
CA ILE A 93 34.16 9.71 20.55
C ILE A 93 35.38 10.57 20.19
N LEU A 94 35.68 11.62 20.97
CA LEU A 94 36.89 12.44 20.78
C LEU A 94 38.16 11.67 21.15
N ASP A 95 38.09 10.78 22.13
CA ASP A 95 39.19 9.89 22.55
C ASP A 95 39.51 8.78 21.52
N VAL A 96 38.60 8.51 20.58
CA VAL A 96 38.86 7.58 19.48
C VAL A 96 39.85 8.19 18.49
N SER A 97 40.92 7.45 18.19
CA SER A 97 41.93 7.86 17.21
C SER A 97 41.42 7.79 15.76
N GLU A 98 42.00 8.62 14.89
CA GLU A 98 41.80 8.50 13.45
C GLU A 98 42.51 7.24 12.90
N PRO A 99 42.00 6.62 11.82
CA PRO A 99 40.82 6.99 11.01
C PRO A 99 39.48 6.49 11.57
N ARG A 100 39.50 5.80 12.72
CA ARG A 100 38.33 5.12 13.28
C ARG A 100 37.24 6.09 13.69
N ARG A 101 37.59 7.23 14.29
CA ARG A 101 36.62 8.27 14.68
C ARG A 101 35.81 8.76 13.47
N THR A 102 36.49 9.11 12.38
CA THR A 102 35.83 9.51 11.13
C THR A 102 34.90 8.42 10.61
N ALA A 103 35.33 7.15 10.63
CA ALA A 103 34.52 6.03 10.19
C ALA A 103 33.24 5.84 11.04
N LEU A 104 33.35 5.95 12.37
CA LEU A 104 32.21 5.85 13.28
C LEU A 104 31.19 6.97 13.03
N LEU A 105 31.64 8.21 12.86
CA LEU A 105 30.78 9.35 12.55
C LEU A 105 30.10 9.21 11.19
N ALA A 106 30.86 8.78 10.17
CA ALA A 106 30.34 8.54 8.83
C ALA A 106 29.24 7.46 8.83
N CYS A 107 29.47 6.33 9.50
CA CYS A 107 28.46 5.27 9.64
C CYS A 107 27.23 5.73 10.44
N ALA A 108 27.41 6.53 11.50
CA ALA A 108 26.30 7.10 12.26
C ALA A 108 25.41 8.01 11.39
N VAL A 109 26.02 8.89 10.59
CA VAL A 109 25.29 9.74 9.64
C VAL A 109 24.61 8.92 8.56
N ALA A 110 25.29 7.94 7.97
CA ALA A 110 24.70 7.05 6.96
C ALA A 110 23.46 6.33 7.50
N LYS A 111 23.55 5.75 8.71
CA LYS A 111 22.42 5.07 9.36
C LYS A 111 21.27 6.03 9.68
N ALA A 112 21.57 7.24 10.14
CA ALA A 112 20.54 8.22 10.42
C ALA A 112 19.84 8.74 9.16
N ARG A 113 20.60 8.95 8.08
CA ARG A 113 20.04 9.33 6.76
C ARG A 113 19.07 8.28 6.24
N ALA A 114 19.44 7.00 6.36
CA ALA A 114 18.58 5.89 5.96
C ALA A 114 17.32 5.80 6.80
N ARG A 115 17.48 5.80 8.12
CA ARG A 115 16.37 5.74 9.06
C ARG A 115 15.35 6.85 8.86
N VAL A 116 15.80 8.10 8.67
CA VAL A 116 14.86 9.22 8.51
C VAL A 116 14.05 9.06 7.22
N ARG A 117 14.65 8.59 6.12
CA ARG A 117 13.95 8.29 4.87
C ARG A 117 12.94 7.15 5.03
N ASP A 118 13.30 6.08 5.73
CA ASP A 118 12.38 4.98 6.03
C ASP A 118 11.19 5.47 6.88
N GLU A 119 11.45 6.30 7.89
CA GLU A 119 10.38 6.93 8.69
C GLU A 119 9.41 7.76 7.83
N PHE A 120 9.91 8.46 6.80
CA PHE A 120 9.05 9.16 5.84
C PHE A 120 8.15 8.22 5.05
N VAL A 121 8.71 7.14 4.50
CA VAL A 121 7.93 6.14 3.75
C VAL A 121 6.88 5.47 4.64
N VAL A 122 7.22 5.19 5.90
CA VAL A 122 6.28 4.66 6.91
C VAL A 122 5.15 5.66 7.19
N MET A 123 5.45 6.95 7.35
CA MET A 123 4.43 7.99 7.55
C MET A 123 3.49 8.09 6.35
N LEU A 124 4.05 8.15 5.15
CA LEU A 124 3.32 8.19 3.88
C LEU A 124 2.39 6.97 3.78
N SER A 125 2.94 5.78 3.98
CA SER A 125 2.22 4.51 3.97
C SER A 125 1.05 4.46 4.95
N LYS A 126 1.28 4.89 6.20
CA LYS A 126 0.23 4.94 7.23
C LYS A 126 -0.81 6.01 6.95
N ARG A 127 -0.45 7.09 6.27
CA ARG A 127 -1.39 8.17 5.94
C ARG A 127 -2.29 7.77 4.77
N MET A 128 -1.73 7.25 3.69
CA MET A 128 -2.51 6.74 2.56
C MET A 128 -3.44 5.57 2.94
N ALA A 129 -2.97 4.63 3.77
CA ALA A 129 -3.83 3.57 4.28
C ALA A 129 -5.04 4.10 5.07
N ARG A 130 -4.86 5.19 5.85
CA ARG A 130 -5.97 5.85 6.55
C ARG A 130 -6.93 6.56 5.59
N HIS A 131 -6.45 7.12 4.49
CA HIS A 131 -7.33 7.72 3.46
C HIS A 131 -8.19 6.66 2.78
N ALA A 132 -7.58 5.55 2.35
CA ALA A 132 -8.31 4.44 1.74
C ALA A 132 -9.33 3.86 2.72
N LYS A 133 -8.94 3.63 3.99
CA LYS A 133 -9.87 3.15 5.02
C LYS A 133 -11.05 4.10 5.23
N ARG A 134 -10.81 5.40 5.36
CA ARG A 134 -11.88 6.39 5.53
C ARG A 134 -12.79 6.51 4.30
N ALA A 135 -12.23 6.37 3.11
CA ALA A 135 -13.02 6.33 1.88
C ALA A 135 -13.95 5.12 1.83
N GLN A 136 -13.48 3.95 2.29
CA GLN A 136 -14.30 2.75 2.40
C GLN A 136 -15.36 2.86 3.50
N GLU A 137 -15.00 3.40 4.67
CA GLU A 137 -15.93 3.69 5.77
C GLU A 137 -17.04 4.65 5.31
N GLU A 138 -16.67 5.76 4.65
CA GLU A 138 -17.64 6.73 4.12
C GLU A 138 -18.56 6.11 3.05
N LEU A 139 -18.03 5.27 2.17
CA LEU A 139 -18.84 4.55 1.18
C LEU A 139 -19.85 3.62 1.87
N ALA A 140 -19.42 2.87 2.89
CA ALA A 140 -20.31 1.99 3.66
C ALA A 140 -21.41 2.81 4.37
N ASP A 141 -21.08 3.98 4.92
CA ASP A 141 -22.06 4.87 5.55
C ASP A 141 -23.04 5.46 4.53
N LEU A 142 -22.59 5.77 3.31
CA LEU A 142 -23.45 6.21 2.22
C LEU A 142 -24.39 5.09 1.77
N GLU A 143 -23.86 3.88 1.54
CA GLU A 143 -24.67 2.71 1.18
C GLU A 143 -25.73 2.39 2.26
N GLN A 144 -25.38 2.52 3.54
CA GLN A 144 -26.32 2.31 4.63
C GLN A 144 -27.42 3.37 4.66
N ARG A 145 -27.08 4.65 4.48
CA ARG A 145 -28.06 5.74 4.35
C ARG A 145 -28.99 5.51 3.16
N HIS A 146 -28.45 5.09 2.02
CA HIS A 146 -29.25 4.79 0.83
C HIS A 146 -30.18 3.59 1.01
N LYS A 147 -29.77 2.54 1.73
CA LYS A 147 -30.67 1.43 2.07
C LYS A 147 -31.86 1.93 2.88
N ALA A 148 -31.61 2.77 3.89
CA ALA A 148 -32.68 3.38 4.69
C ALA A 148 -33.60 4.27 3.83
N SER A 149 -33.06 5.13 2.95
CA SER A 149 -33.87 5.92 2.02
C SER A 149 -34.68 5.07 1.06
N THR A 150 -34.11 3.96 0.57
CA THR A 150 -34.82 3.06 -0.36
C THR A 150 -35.95 2.32 0.34
N GLU A 151 -35.75 1.87 1.58
CA GLU A 151 -36.81 1.29 2.42
C GLU A 151 -37.94 2.32 2.66
N GLN A 152 -37.59 3.57 2.92
CA GLN A 152 -38.56 4.66 3.05
C GLN A 152 -39.31 4.93 1.74
N LEU A 153 -38.63 4.96 0.60
CA LEU A 153 -39.25 5.09 -0.73
C LEU A 153 -40.22 3.95 -1.02
N LEU A 154 -39.85 2.71 -0.68
CA LEU A 154 -40.73 1.55 -0.83
C LEU A 154 -41.96 1.63 0.08
N ALA A 155 -41.81 2.18 1.28
CA ALA A 155 -42.92 2.44 2.19
C ALA A 155 -43.86 3.51 1.62
N SER A 156 -43.35 4.67 1.22
CA SER A 156 -44.15 5.73 0.58
C SER A 156 -44.84 5.25 -0.69
N TYR A 157 -44.16 4.46 -1.53
CA TYR A 157 -44.77 3.86 -2.73
C TYR A 157 -45.89 2.88 -2.37
N ARG A 158 -45.71 2.05 -1.34
CA ARG A 158 -46.78 1.18 -0.82
C ARG A 158 -47.99 1.99 -0.37
N ASP A 159 -47.77 3.10 0.34
CA ASP A 159 -48.85 3.96 0.83
C ASP A 159 -49.61 4.63 -0.32
N VAL A 160 -48.89 5.09 -1.36
CA VAL A 160 -49.51 5.56 -2.61
C VAL A 160 -50.37 4.47 -3.26
N LEU A 161 -49.88 3.24 -3.35
CA LEU A 161 -50.65 2.12 -3.91
C LEU A 161 -51.90 1.80 -3.08
N ILE A 162 -51.85 1.96 -1.76
CA ILE A 162 -53.02 1.78 -0.88
C ILE A 162 -54.06 2.87 -1.17
N VAL A 163 -53.65 4.14 -1.22
CA VAL A 163 -54.54 5.27 -1.53
C VAL A 163 -55.22 5.09 -2.90
N LEU A 164 -54.47 4.67 -3.91
CA LEU A 164 -55.02 4.41 -5.24
C LEU A 164 -55.96 3.21 -5.28
N LYS A 165 -55.68 2.14 -4.52
CA LYS A 165 -56.56 0.98 -4.42
C LYS A 165 -57.88 1.32 -3.72
N GLU A 166 -57.83 2.10 -2.65
CA GLU A 166 -59.03 2.54 -1.91
C GLU A 166 -59.94 3.38 -2.80
N HIS A 167 -59.36 4.28 -3.61
CA HIS A 167 -60.10 5.08 -4.57
C HIS A 167 -60.75 4.23 -5.68
N ALA A 168 -60.02 3.28 -6.27
CA ALA A 168 -60.57 2.38 -7.30
C ALA A 168 -61.74 1.50 -6.79
N VAL A 169 -61.69 1.07 -5.52
CA VAL A 169 -62.79 0.32 -4.88
C VAL A 169 -64.01 1.21 -4.64
N GLY A 170 -63.80 2.50 -4.32
CA GLY A 170 -64.87 3.50 -4.19
C GLY A 170 -65.61 3.79 -5.50
N GLU A 171 -64.90 3.85 -6.62
CA GLU A 171 -65.50 4.02 -7.95
C GLU A 171 -66.37 2.82 -8.38
N HIS A 172 -65.93 1.59 -8.07
CA HIS A 172 -66.65 0.37 -8.44
C HIS A 172 -67.94 0.16 -7.61
N ALA A 173 -68.07 0.85 -6.47
CA ALA A 173 -69.25 0.79 -5.60
C ALA A 173 -70.41 1.72 -6.02
N GLY A 174 -70.32 2.41 -7.17
CA GLY A 174 -71.49 2.96 -7.87
C GLY A 174 -71.88 4.42 -7.56
N GLN A 175 -71.01 5.26 -6.98
CA GLN A 175 -71.32 6.67 -6.70
C GLN A 175 -71.10 7.58 -7.93
N SER A 176 -72.05 7.55 -8.87
CA SER A 176 -71.96 8.19 -10.20
C SER A 176 -72.14 9.72 -10.21
N GLY A 177 -71.71 10.45 -9.17
CA GLY A 177 -71.86 11.91 -9.07
C GLY A 177 -70.68 12.68 -8.45
N GLN A 178 -69.64 11.99 -7.96
CA GLN A 178 -68.55 12.59 -7.17
C GLN A 178 -67.13 12.34 -7.72
N GLY A 179 -67.00 11.70 -8.89
CA GLY A 179 -65.72 11.26 -9.46
C GLY A 179 -64.63 12.35 -9.52
N SER A 180 -64.98 13.58 -9.94
CA SER A 180 -63.99 14.68 -10.02
C SER A 180 -63.48 15.16 -8.65
N LEU A 181 -64.31 15.11 -7.61
CA LEU A 181 -63.95 15.54 -6.25
C LEU A 181 -63.16 14.44 -5.52
N ASP A 182 -63.48 13.18 -5.80
CA ASP A 182 -62.80 12.00 -5.26
C ASP A 182 -61.41 11.81 -5.90
N GLU A 183 -61.27 12.02 -7.21
CA GLU A 183 -59.97 12.07 -7.90
C GLU A 183 -59.07 13.18 -7.35
N THR A 184 -59.62 14.39 -7.14
CA THR A 184 -58.83 15.49 -6.58
C THR A 184 -58.41 15.24 -5.13
N LEU A 185 -59.21 14.52 -4.34
CA LEU A 185 -58.85 14.09 -2.99
C LEU A 185 -57.79 12.99 -2.99
N ALA A 186 -57.89 12.02 -3.90
CA ALA A 186 -56.88 10.98 -4.08
C ALA A 186 -55.52 11.58 -4.49
N VAL A 187 -55.51 12.50 -5.46
CA VAL A 187 -54.29 13.21 -5.88
C VAL A 187 -53.69 14.05 -4.75
N LYS A 188 -54.52 14.68 -3.91
CA LYS A 188 -54.02 15.41 -2.72
C LYS A 188 -53.39 14.48 -1.70
N ARG A 189 -54.02 13.34 -1.38
CA ARG A 189 -53.46 12.34 -0.45
C ARG A 189 -52.17 11.72 -0.98
N VAL A 190 -52.10 11.43 -2.27
CA VAL A 190 -50.86 10.96 -2.91
C VAL A 190 -49.75 12.02 -2.79
N ARG A 191 -50.08 13.30 -2.99
CA ARG A 191 -49.11 14.39 -2.79
C ARG A 191 -48.65 14.47 -1.33
N GLU A 192 -49.55 14.38 -0.36
CA GLU A 192 -49.22 14.37 1.07
C GLU A 192 -48.28 13.21 1.43
N VAL A 193 -48.56 12.00 0.96
CA VAL A 193 -47.69 10.82 1.18
C VAL A 193 -46.29 11.02 0.62
N VAL A 194 -46.15 11.71 -0.52
CA VAL A 194 -44.83 11.99 -1.13
C VAL A 194 -44.09 13.09 -0.38
N GLU A 195 -44.79 14.13 0.08
CA GLU A 195 -44.18 15.19 0.90
C GLU A 195 -43.74 14.65 2.28
N ASP A 196 -44.56 13.82 2.94
CA ASP A 196 -44.23 13.13 4.19
C ASP A 196 -43.05 12.15 4.00
N GLY A 197 -42.88 11.62 2.78
CA GLY A 197 -41.77 10.79 2.35
C GLY A 197 -40.47 11.55 2.05
N GLY A 198 -40.41 12.87 2.27
CA GLY A 198 -39.21 13.70 2.05
C GLY A 198 -39.21 14.53 0.77
N GLY A 199 -40.28 14.46 -0.04
CA GLY A 199 -40.48 15.28 -1.23
C GLY A 199 -39.72 14.82 -2.49
N PHE A 200 -40.23 15.21 -3.65
CA PHE A 200 -39.72 14.77 -4.96
C PHE A 200 -38.25 15.14 -5.22
N GLU A 201 -37.86 16.38 -4.91
CA GLU A 201 -36.51 16.90 -5.17
C GLU A 201 -35.44 16.16 -4.35
N THR A 202 -35.72 15.90 -3.07
CA THR A 202 -34.82 15.17 -2.18
C THR A 202 -34.60 13.74 -2.66
N GLN A 203 -35.69 13.05 -3.01
CA GLN A 203 -35.65 11.68 -3.50
C GLN A 203 -34.89 11.55 -4.83
N LEU A 204 -35.05 12.51 -5.75
CA LEU A 204 -34.32 12.54 -7.02
C LEU A 204 -32.82 12.81 -6.81
N ALA A 205 -32.49 13.80 -5.99
CA ALA A 205 -31.10 14.14 -5.67
C ALA A 205 -30.35 12.96 -5.00
N GLU A 206 -31.04 12.18 -4.15
CA GLU A 206 -30.49 10.97 -3.53
C GLU A 206 -30.19 9.86 -4.54
N ILE A 207 -31.04 9.69 -5.56
CA ILE A 207 -30.84 8.71 -6.64
C ILE A 207 -29.66 9.13 -7.54
N GLU A 208 -29.52 10.41 -7.83
CA GLU A 208 -28.41 10.94 -8.64
C GLU A 208 -27.06 10.87 -7.92
N ALA A 209 -27.02 11.15 -6.61
CA ALA A 209 -25.82 10.99 -5.78
C ALA A 209 -25.26 9.54 -5.83
N LEU A 210 -26.15 8.56 -6.01
CA LEU A 210 -25.86 7.13 -6.11
C LEU A 210 -25.16 6.74 -7.43
N ALA A 211 -25.42 7.48 -8.51
CA ALA A 211 -24.77 7.22 -9.80
C ALA A 211 -23.25 7.45 -9.75
N ALA A 212 -22.76 8.23 -8.80
CA ALA A 212 -21.34 8.52 -8.61
C ALA A 212 -20.54 7.35 -8.00
N TYR A 213 -21.18 6.44 -7.24
CA TYR A 213 -20.50 5.39 -6.45
C TYR A 213 -20.89 3.95 -6.82
N ARG A 214 -21.54 3.76 -7.97
CA ARG A 214 -22.01 2.44 -8.44
C ARG A 214 -20.93 1.35 -8.32
N GLY A 215 -21.32 0.19 -7.80
CA GLY A 215 -20.46 -1.01 -7.73
C GLY A 215 -19.42 -0.99 -6.60
N GLY A 216 -19.65 -0.23 -5.54
CA GLY A 216 -18.75 -0.16 -4.39
C GLY A 216 -17.45 0.62 -4.67
N ASN A 217 -17.49 1.58 -5.60
CA ASN A 217 -16.31 2.33 -6.00
C ASN A 217 -15.98 3.43 -4.98
N TRP A 218 -15.11 3.13 -4.03
CA TRP A 218 -14.63 4.07 -2.99
C TRP A 218 -13.55 5.03 -3.49
N THR A 219 -12.95 4.79 -4.65
CA THR A 219 -11.79 5.54 -5.13
C THR A 219 -12.04 7.06 -5.32
N PRO A 220 -13.24 7.55 -5.73
CA PRO A 220 -13.50 8.98 -5.79
C PRO A 220 -13.42 9.68 -4.42
N LEU A 221 -13.81 8.98 -3.34
CA LEU A 221 -13.85 9.52 -1.98
C LEU A 221 -12.44 9.73 -1.39
N VAL A 222 -11.42 9.09 -1.93
CA VAL A 222 -10.04 9.22 -1.45
C VAL A 222 -9.55 10.65 -1.58
N GLU A 223 -9.95 11.35 -2.66
CA GLU A 223 -9.56 12.74 -2.93
C GLU A 223 -9.93 13.66 -1.77
N ARG A 224 -11.12 13.50 -1.19
CA ARG A 224 -11.62 14.30 -0.06
C ARG A 224 -10.69 14.22 1.14
N PHE A 225 -10.14 13.03 1.41
CA PHE A 225 -9.24 12.81 2.54
C PHE A 225 -7.78 13.14 2.20
N PHE A 226 -7.39 13.02 0.93
CA PHE A 226 -6.06 13.37 0.43
C PHE A 226 -5.86 14.89 0.35
N ARG A 227 -6.90 15.66 -0.01
CA ARG A 227 -6.84 17.10 -0.25
C ARG A 227 -6.17 17.92 0.87
N PRO A 228 -6.48 17.73 2.16
CA PRO A 228 -5.80 18.46 3.25
C PRO A 228 -4.29 18.19 3.34
N ASP A 229 -3.88 17.00 2.88
CA ASP A 229 -2.51 16.51 3.00
C ASP A 229 -1.69 16.69 1.72
N ARG A 230 -2.35 17.01 0.61
CA ARG A 230 -1.76 17.18 -0.71
C ARG A 230 -0.46 18.00 -0.70
N PRO A 231 -0.38 19.21 -0.09
CA PRO A 231 0.87 19.98 -0.10
C PRO A 231 2.03 19.22 0.54
N THR A 232 1.75 18.54 1.63
CA THR A 232 2.71 17.73 2.39
C THR A 232 3.14 16.48 1.62
N MET A 233 2.19 15.80 0.95
CA MET A 233 2.45 14.65 0.09
C MET A 233 3.40 15.01 -1.07
N PHE A 234 3.13 16.12 -1.75
CA PHE A 234 3.99 16.60 -2.84
C PHE A 234 5.34 17.11 -2.35
N LYS A 235 5.41 17.75 -1.18
CA LYS A 235 6.69 18.12 -0.59
C LYS A 235 7.52 16.87 -0.27
N LEU A 236 6.90 15.82 0.27
CA LEU A 236 7.56 14.54 0.54
C LEU A 236 8.11 13.92 -0.73
N ALA A 237 7.29 13.89 -1.79
CA ALA A 237 7.68 13.36 -3.09
C ALA A 237 8.88 14.09 -3.71
N GLN A 238 9.12 15.35 -3.32
CA GLN A 238 10.29 16.12 -3.76
C GLN A 238 11.50 16.00 -2.83
N THR A 239 11.29 15.71 -1.54
CA THR A 239 12.36 15.51 -0.57
C THR A 239 13.05 14.16 -0.78
N LEU A 240 12.30 13.13 -1.17
CA LEU A 240 12.85 11.80 -1.43
C LEU A 240 13.19 11.62 -2.91
N THR A 241 14.21 10.80 -3.18
CA THR A 241 14.56 10.35 -4.53
C THR A 241 14.09 8.93 -4.71
N PHE A 242 13.14 8.72 -5.62
CA PHE A 242 12.60 7.40 -5.93
C PHE A 242 13.26 6.79 -7.15
N VAL A 243 13.53 5.49 -7.11
CA VAL A 243 14.08 4.71 -8.21
C VAL A 243 13.26 3.44 -8.39
N ALA A 244 13.07 3.00 -9.64
CA ALA A 244 12.45 1.72 -9.92
C ALA A 244 13.50 0.62 -9.73
N THR A 245 13.12 -0.48 -9.09
CA THR A 245 13.95 -1.68 -8.95
C THR A 245 13.65 -2.72 -10.03
N SER A 246 12.62 -2.47 -10.85
CA SER A 246 12.21 -3.28 -12.00
C SER A 246 12.27 -2.46 -13.30
N ARG A 247 11.99 -3.13 -14.43
CA ARG A 247 11.82 -2.44 -15.73
C ARG A 247 10.55 -1.59 -15.79
N ASP A 248 9.59 -1.83 -14.91
CA ASP A 248 8.34 -1.07 -14.88
C ASP A 248 8.57 0.28 -14.21
N ARG A 249 8.30 1.36 -14.95
CA ARG A 249 8.37 2.74 -14.47
C ARG A 249 7.01 3.43 -14.46
N SER A 250 5.91 2.72 -14.74
CA SER A 250 4.61 3.34 -14.97
C SER A 250 4.16 4.22 -13.80
N VAL A 251 4.37 3.79 -12.56
CA VAL A 251 4.00 4.55 -11.35
C VAL A 251 4.92 5.76 -11.14
N LEU A 252 6.22 5.65 -11.41
CA LEU A 252 7.14 6.78 -11.34
C LEU A 252 6.85 7.81 -12.42
N ASN A 253 6.57 7.37 -13.65
CA ASN A 253 6.17 8.26 -14.74
C ASN A 253 4.87 8.99 -14.40
N ALA A 254 3.90 8.30 -13.77
CA ALA A 254 2.68 8.93 -13.29
C ALA A 254 2.93 9.92 -12.13
N LEU A 255 3.90 9.63 -11.24
CA LEU A 255 4.33 10.55 -10.19
C LEU A 255 4.99 11.81 -10.76
N GLU A 256 5.89 11.67 -11.73
CA GLU A 256 6.53 12.78 -12.44
C GLU A 256 5.47 13.64 -13.17
N HIS A 257 4.47 12.99 -13.78
CA HIS A 257 3.33 13.68 -14.40
C HIS A 257 2.49 14.45 -13.36
N ALA A 258 2.20 13.85 -12.21
CA ALA A 258 1.48 14.52 -11.12
C ALA A 258 2.26 15.72 -10.57
N VAL A 259 3.58 15.58 -10.40
CA VAL A 259 4.47 16.65 -9.91
C VAL A 259 4.54 17.81 -10.90
N SER A 260 4.70 17.53 -12.19
CA SER A 260 4.77 18.57 -13.23
C SER A 260 3.45 19.35 -13.34
N HIS A 261 2.30 18.70 -13.16
CA HIS A 261 0.98 19.33 -13.26
C HIS A 261 0.44 19.89 -11.93
N ARG A 262 1.19 19.77 -10.82
CA ARG A 262 0.70 20.08 -9.46
C ARG A 262 0.28 21.54 -9.24
N HIS A 263 0.83 22.47 -10.02
CA HIS A 263 0.64 23.91 -9.88
C HIS A 263 -0.57 24.42 -10.67
N LEU A 264 -1.14 23.58 -11.53
CA LEU A 264 -2.29 23.93 -12.35
C LEU A 264 -3.56 24.05 -11.50
N THR A 265 -4.35 25.07 -11.78
CA THR A 265 -5.65 25.31 -11.12
C THR A 265 -6.79 24.54 -11.78
N ARG A 266 -6.68 24.24 -13.08
CA ARG A 266 -7.66 23.43 -13.82
C ARG A 266 -7.83 22.03 -13.23
N ASP A 267 -9.04 21.50 -13.35
CA ASP A 267 -9.40 20.18 -12.84
C ASP A 267 -9.01 19.04 -13.78
N LEU A 268 -8.92 19.33 -15.09
CA LEU A 268 -8.50 18.35 -16.10
C LEU A 268 -7.07 18.59 -16.55
N ILE A 269 -6.32 17.49 -16.71
CA ILE A 269 -4.97 17.48 -17.28
C ILE A 269 -4.88 16.44 -18.41
N PRO A 270 -4.01 16.62 -19.41
CA PRO A 270 -3.83 15.63 -20.47
C PRO A 270 -3.32 14.29 -19.91
N ALA A 271 -3.77 13.18 -20.51
CA ALA A 271 -3.27 11.83 -20.28
C ALA A 271 -2.01 11.50 -21.12
N GLY A 272 -1.35 12.51 -21.69
CA GLY A 272 -0.10 12.37 -22.43
C GLY A 272 1.07 12.96 -21.64
N THR A 273 2.24 12.35 -21.79
CA THR A 273 3.51 12.86 -21.27
C THR A 273 4.09 13.95 -22.18
N GLY A 274 5.06 14.72 -21.68
CA GLY A 274 5.64 15.87 -22.41
C GLY A 274 6.38 15.52 -23.70
N ASP A 275 6.67 14.24 -23.91
CA ASP A 275 7.26 13.64 -25.12
C ASP A 275 6.21 13.21 -26.17
N GLY A 276 4.91 13.38 -25.88
CA GLY A 276 3.80 12.98 -26.75
C GLY A 276 3.36 11.52 -26.59
N SER A 277 4.00 10.75 -25.70
CA SER A 277 3.60 9.38 -25.38
C SER A 277 2.34 9.36 -24.50
N ALA A 278 1.55 8.27 -24.58
CA ALA A 278 0.42 8.08 -23.67
C ALA A 278 0.90 7.64 -22.29
N LEU A 279 0.32 8.20 -21.23
CA LEU A 279 0.65 7.81 -19.86
C LEU A 279 0.09 6.41 -19.55
N ASP A 280 0.96 5.45 -19.23
CA ASP A 280 0.53 4.10 -18.86
C ASP A 280 -0.06 4.04 -17.45
N LEU A 281 -1.37 3.81 -17.35
CA LEU A 281 -2.10 3.59 -16.10
C LEU A 281 -2.55 2.13 -15.93
N SER A 282 -1.92 1.19 -16.64
CA SER A 282 -2.24 -0.25 -16.62
C SER A 282 -1.92 -0.95 -15.29
N PHE A 283 -1.18 -0.28 -14.41
CA PHE A 283 -0.97 -0.69 -13.03
C PHE A 283 -2.24 -0.50 -12.17
N ALA A 284 -3.02 0.54 -12.44
CA ALA A 284 -4.17 0.92 -11.62
C ALA A 284 -5.36 -0.03 -11.82
N SER A 285 -6.18 -0.21 -10.78
CA SER A 285 -7.40 -1.03 -10.84
C SER A 285 -8.45 -0.39 -11.76
N GLN A 286 -9.40 -1.18 -12.23
CA GLN A 286 -10.48 -0.68 -13.09
C GLN A 286 -11.30 0.43 -12.41
N GLN A 287 -11.53 0.32 -11.09
CA GLN A 287 -12.18 1.36 -10.29
C GLN A 287 -11.41 2.68 -10.36
N TRP A 288 -10.10 2.65 -10.11
CA TRP A 288 -9.26 3.83 -10.21
C TRP A 288 -9.25 4.43 -11.61
N ARG A 289 -9.08 3.61 -12.66
CA ARG A 289 -9.14 4.09 -14.05
C ARG A 289 -10.45 4.79 -14.36
N THR A 290 -11.58 4.21 -13.92
CA THR A 290 -12.91 4.79 -14.12
C THR A 290 -13.07 6.14 -13.41
N THR A 291 -12.42 6.31 -12.26
CA THR A 291 -12.46 7.54 -11.47
C THR A 291 -11.52 8.63 -12.01
N VAL A 292 -10.35 8.27 -12.53
CA VAL A 292 -9.35 9.25 -12.98
C VAL A 292 -9.56 9.72 -14.41
N TYR A 293 -10.13 8.92 -15.31
CA TYR A 293 -10.43 9.37 -16.66
C TYR A 293 -11.68 10.26 -16.69
N ALA A 294 -11.60 11.39 -17.40
CA ALA A 294 -12.76 12.25 -17.60
C ALA A 294 -13.79 11.55 -18.52
N LYS A 295 -15.05 11.46 -18.06
CA LYS A 295 -16.13 10.78 -18.80
C LYS A 295 -16.46 11.48 -20.12
N ASP A 296 -16.42 12.81 -20.13
CA ASP A 296 -16.89 13.63 -21.26
C ASP A 296 -15.74 14.13 -22.15
N GLN A 297 -14.49 13.83 -21.80
CA GLN A 297 -13.30 14.30 -22.53
C GLN A 297 -12.26 13.17 -22.65
N PRO A 298 -12.31 12.38 -23.72
CA PRO A 298 -11.33 11.32 -23.97
C PRO A 298 -9.89 11.87 -23.96
N GLY A 299 -8.97 11.14 -23.31
CA GLY A 299 -7.57 11.56 -23.19
C GLY A 299 -7.31 12.61 -22.12
N MET A 300 -8.30 12.99 -21.31
CA MET A 300 -8.13 13.86 -20.14
C MET A 300 -8.27 13.08 -18.83
N LEU A 301 -7.51 13.50 -17.82
CA LEU A 301 -7.53 12.98 -16.47
C LEU A 301 -8.09 14.02 -15.50
N VAL A 302 -8.94 13.59 -14.58
CA VAL A 302 -9.37 14.38 -13.43
C VAL A 302 -8.21 14.46 -12.45
N ARG A 303 -7.52 15.60 -12.46
CA ARG A 303 -6.24 15.84 -11.77
C ARG A 303 -6.27 15.40 -10.30
N ARG A 304 -7.30 15.77 -9.55
CA ARG A 304 -7.33 15.54 -8.09
C ARG A 304 -7.43 14.04 -7.76
N HIS A 305 -8.23 13.29 -8.52
CA HIS A 305 -8.31 11.84 -8.37
C HIS A 305 -7.05 11.14 -8.88
N PHE A 306 -6.47 11.64 -9.97
CA PHE A 306 -5.19 11.14 -10.50
C PHE A 306 -4.08 11.28 -9.47
N GLU A 307 -3.93 12.45 -8.83
CA GLU A 307 -2.93 12.67 -7.78
C GLU A 307 -3.13 11.69 -6.61
N ALA A 308 -4.37 11.53 -6.12
CA ALA A 308 -4.67 10.59 -5.04
C ALA A 308 -4.36 9.13 -5.41
N MET A 309 -4.66 8.72 -6.64
CA MET A 309 -4.34 7.40 -7.19
C MET A 309 -2.83 7.18 -7.22
N VAL A 310 -2.06 8.13 -7.75
CA VAL A 310 -0.61 8.04 -7.87
C VAL A 310 0.03 7.81 -6.50
N PHE A 311 -0.37 8.56 -5.48
CA PHE A 311 0.18 8.34 -4.13
C PHE A 311 -0.28 7.02 -3.49
N ALA A 312 -1.46 6.51 -3.85
CA ALA A 312 -1.92 5.21 -3.38
C ALA A 312 -1.05 4.08 -3.94
N TYR A 313 -0.77 4.11 -5.25
CA TYR A 313 0.08 3.13 -5.91
C TYR A 313 1.56 3.31 -5.58
N LEU A 314 2.05 4.55 -5.42
CA LEU A 314 3.41 4.79 -4.93
C LEU A 314 3.67 4.07 -3.61
N VAL A 315 2.72 4.11 -2.68
CA VAL A 315 2.81 3.40 -1.39
C VAL A 315 2.78 1.88 -1.57
N GLU A 316 2.00 1.37 -2.53
CA GLU A 316 1.94 -0.06 -2.82
C GLU A 316 3.28 -0.55 -3.40
N GLU A 317 3.81 0.16 -4.39
CA GLU A 317 5.09 -0.14 -5.03
C GLU A 317 6.28 -0.04 -4.06
N LEU A 318 6.26 0.94 -3.14
CA LEU A 318 7.25 1.05 -2.06
C LEU A 318 7.18 -0.13 -1.09
N ARG A 319 6.00 -0.74 -0.89
CA ARG A 319 5.83 -1.88 0.02
C ARG A 319 6.22 -3.21 -0.61
N CYS A 320 5.98 -3.40 -1.90
CA CYS A 320 6.43 -4.59 -2.61
C CYS A 320 7.92 -4.52 -3.00
N GLY A 321 8.53 -3.33 -2.95
CA GLY A 321 9.94 -3.12 -3.26
C GLY A 321 10.22 -2.95 -4.74
N ASP A 322 9.18 -2.70 -5.56
CA ASP A 322 9.28 -2.37 -6.99
C ASP A 322 9.71 -0.90 -7.20
N ILE A 323 9.47 -0.05 -6.20
CA ILE A 323 10.07 1.28 -6.06
C ILE A 323 10.88 1.32 -4.77
N ALA A 324 12.08 1.88 -4.86
CA ALA A 324 12.97 2.13 -3.74
C ALA A 324 13.25 3.63 -3.56
N VAL A 325 13.69 4.00 -2.36
CA VAL A 325 14.14 5.33 -1.99
C VAL A 325 15.66 5.34 -1.86
N VAL A 326 16.32 6.22 -2.60
CA VAL A 326 17.78 6.33 -2.56
C VAL A 326 18.25 6.73 -1.17
N GLY A 327 19.19 5.96 -0.64
CA GLY A 327 19.79 6.17 0.68
C GLY A 327 18.89 5.79 1.85
N ALA A 328 17.76 5.10 1.60
CA ALA A 328 16.95 4.41 2.61
C ALA A 328 17.52 3.01 2.91
N GLU A 329 17.11 2.39 4.02
CA GLU A 329 17.55 1.03 4.40
C GLU A 329 16.44 0.02 4.17
N ASP A 330 15.32 0.15 4.88
CA ASP A 330 14.17 -0.76 4.74
C ASP A 330 13.47 -0.60 3.39
N PHE A 331 13.43 0.65 2.88
CA PHE A 331 12.88 0.99 1.57
C PHE A 331 13.97 1.30 0.54
N GLY A 332 15.20 0.86 0.78
CA GLY A 332 16.31 1.00 -0.15
C GLY A 332 16.22 0.05 -1.34
N ASP A 333 17.07 0.26 -2.34
CA ASP A 333 17.14 -0.63 -3.50
C ASP A 333 17.76 -1.97 -3.10
N TRP A 334 16.90 -2.98 -2.91
CA TRP A 334 17.31 -4.32 -2.52
C TRP A 334 18.14 -5.03 -3.58
N THR A 335 18.05 -4.62 -4.85
CA THR A 335 18.83 -5.22 -5.94
C THR A 335 20.34 -4.99 -5.77
N THR A 336 20.71 -3.94 -5.04
CA THR A 336 22.11 -3.67 -4.66
C THR A 336 22.71 -4.73 -3.73
N MET A 337 21.86 -5.55 -3.08
CA MET A 337 22.28 -6.68 -2.26
C MET A 337 22.47 -7.97 -3.06
N LEU A 338 22.08 -7.99 -4.33
CA LEU A 338 22.24 -9.14 -5.20
C LEU A 338 23.66 -9.23 -5.75
N LEU A 339 24.06 -10.45 -6.09
CA LEU A 339 25.30 -10.67 -6.82
C LEU A 339 25.18 -10.09 -8.24
N PRO A 340 26.22 -9.40 -8.73
CA PRO A 340 26.32 -9.02 -10.13
C PRO A 340 26.12 -10.22 -11.06
N TRP A 341 25.46 -10.00 -12.21
CA TRP A 341 25.07 -11.08 -13.13
C TRP A 341 26.26 -11.90 -13.63
N ASP A 342 27.40 -11.26 -13.88
CA ASP A 342 28.67 -11.90 -14.26
C ASP A 342 29.15 -12.92 -13.22
N GLN A 343 28.93 -12.66 -11.94
CA GLN A 343 29.24 -13.61 -10.88
C GLN A 343 28.21 -14.73 -10.79
N VAL A 344 26.93 -14.42 -11.02
CA VAL A 344 25.83 -15.40 -10.99
C VAL A 344 25.91 -16.36 -12.16
N GLU A 345 26.20 -15.88 -13.37
CA GLU A 345 26.18 -16.66 -14.61
C GLU A 345 27.10 -17.89 -14.53
N SER A 346 28.30 -17.71 -13.97
CA SER A 346 29.26 -18.81 -13.76
C SER A 346 28.78 -19.88 -12.77
N GLN A 347 27.84 -19.53 -11.87
CA GLN A 347 27.33 -20.41 -10.81
C GLN A 347 26.02 -21.11 -11.22
N ILE A 348 25.35 -20.68 -12.29
CA ILE A 348 24.07 -21.25 -12.73
C ILE A 348 24.13 -22.76 -12.93
N PRO A 349 25.13 -23.35 -13.63
CA PRO A 349 25.17 -24.80 -13.86
C PRO A 349 25.19 -25.59 -12.55
N GLN A 350 26.02 -25.17 -11.60
CA GLN A 350 26.14 -25.81 -10.29
C GLN A 350 24.86 -25.66 -9.46
N PHE A 351 24.26 -24.46 -9.47
CA PHE A 351 22.99 -24.22 -8.79
C PHE A 351 21.88 -25.12 -9.35
N CYS A 352 21.77 -25.21 -10.68
CA CYS A 352 20.78 -26.04 -11.35
C CYS A 352 20.94 -27.52 -10.99
N GLU A 353 22.17 -28.04 -10.97
CA GLU A 353 22.48 -29.40 -10.52
C GLU A 353 22.03 -29.62 -9.07
N GLN A 354 22.38 -28.73 -8.15
CA GLN A 354 22.02 -28.83 -6.72
C GLN A 354 20.52 -28.71 -6.47
N ALA A 355 19.84 -27.87 -7.24
CA ALA A 355 18.40 -27.68 -7.15
C ALA A 355 17.61 -28.78 -7.90
N GLY A 356 18.28 -29.68 -8.63
CA GLY A 356 17.64 -30.73 -9.42
C GLY A 356 16.81 -30.19 -10.57
N ILE A 357 17.17 -29.02 -11.11
CA ILE A 357 16.50 -28.38 -12.24
C ILE A 357 17.41 -28.39 -13.48
N PRO A 358 16.87 -28.56 -14.69
CA PRO A 358 17.68 -28.46 -15.89
C PRO A 358 18.26 -27.06 -16.06
N HIS A 359 19.54 -26.97 -16.43
CA HIS A 359 20.23 -25.69 -16.62
C HIS A 359 19.86 -25.00 -17.94
N ALA A 360 19.44 -25.76 -18.95
CA ALA A 360 19.01 -25.23 -20.24
C ALA A 360 17.53 -24.81 -20.18
N ALA A 361 17.20 -23.68 -20.80
CA ALA A 361 15.84 -23.11 -20.79
C ALA A 361 14.77 -24.11 -21.28
N ASP A 362 15.00 -24.77 -22.41
CA ASP A 362 14.06 -25.75 -22.96
C ASP A 362 13.85 -26.93 -22.01
N GLY A 363 14.94 -27.44 -21.43
CA GLY A 363 14.88 -28.51 -20.44
C GLY A 363 14.10 -28.09 -19.19
N PHE A 364 14.29 -26.85 -18.73
CA PHE A 364 13.57 -26.30 -17.58
C PHE A 364 12.07 -26.19 -17.85
N VAL A 365 11.69 -25.67 -19.01
CA VAL A 365 10.29 -25.57 -19.45
C VAL A 365 9.66 -26.96 -19.56
N ASP A 366 10.34 -27.92 -20.18
CA ASP A 366 9.85 -29.30 -20.32
C ASP A 366 9.73 -30.03 -18.98
N ASN A 367 10.65 -29.75 -18.04
CA ASN A 367 10.55 -30.25 -16.67
C ASN A 367 9.31 -29.69 -15.97
N LEU A 368 9.10 -28.36 -16.02
CA LEU A 368 7.92 -27.72 -15.44
C LEU A 368 6.62 -28.22 -16.06
N ARG A 369 6.56 -28.36 -17.39
CA ARG A 369 5.40 -28.93 -18.08
C ARG A 369 5.10 -30.35 -17.58
N ARG A 370 6.10 -31.22 -17.54
CA ARG A 370 5.93 -32.59 -17.01
C ARG A 370 5.48 -32.61 -15.55
N GLN A 371 6.05 -31.76 -14.70
CA GLN A 371 5.64 -31.65 -13.30
C GLN A 371 4.19 -31.18 -13.18
N LEU A 372 3.79 -30.12 -13.89
CA LEU A 372 2.42 -29.61 -13.88
C LEU A 372 1.44 -30.63 -14.43
N THR A 373 1.75 -31.29 -15.55
CA THR A 373 0.89 -32.34 -16.13
C THR A 373 0.75 -33.53 -15.19
N ARG A 374 1.84 -33.98 -14.54
CA ARG A 374 1.78 -35.05 -13.55
C ARG A 374 0.90 -34.67 -12.36
N ILE A 375 1.12 -33.49 -11.77
CA ILE A 375 0.33 -32.99 -10.63
C ILE A 375 -1.14 -32.84 -11.02
N ALA A 376 -1.44 -32.29 -12.21
CA ALA A 376 -2.80 -32.21 -12.72
C ALA A 376 -3.44 -33.59 -12.81
N GLY A 377 -2.74 -34.59 -13.38
CA GLY A 377 -3.23 -35.97 -13.44
C GLY A 377 -3.44 -36.61 -12.06
N GLU A 378 -2.57 -36.35 -11.09
CA GLU A 378 -2.73 -36.81 -9.70
C GLU A 378 -3.93 -36.15 -9.00
N VAL A 379 -4.13 -34.85 -9.21
CA VAL A 379 -5.27 -34.10 -8.67
C VAL A 379 -6.58 -34.57 -9.30
N ASP A 380 -6.61 -34.79 -10.62
CA ASP A 380 -7.78 -35.30 -11.33
C ASP A 380 -8.12 -36.73 -10.91
N ALA A 381 -7.12 -37.61 -10.77
CA ALA A 381 -7.31 -38.97 -10.29
C ALA A 381 -7.79 -39.03 -8.82
N GLY A 382 -7.38 -38.06 -8.00
CA GLY A 382 -7.82 -37.93 -6.60
C GLY A 382 -9.14 -37.18 -6.42
N TYR A 383 -9.69 -36.55 -7.47
CA TYR A 383 -10.95 -35.81 -7.39
C TYR A 383 -12.15 -36.67 -6.96
N PRO A 384 -12.34 -37.92 -7.46
CA PRO A 384 -13.44 -38.78 -7.02
C PRO A 384 -13.49 -39.00 -5.50
N ASP A 385 -12.32 -38.99 -4.84
CA ASP A 385 -12.19 -39.16 -3.38
C ASP A 385 -12.22 -37.82 -2.62
N ASN A 386 -12.26 -36.68 -3.32
CA ASN A 386 -12.23 -35.35 -2.72
C ASN A 386 -13.62 -34.92 -2.23
N ALA A 387 -13.89 -35.18 -0.95
CA ALA A 387 -15.18 -34.85 -0.33
C ALA A 387 -15.43 -33.33 -0.15
N ASP A 388 -14.38 -32.50 -0.27
CA ASP A 388 -14.41 -31.07 0.02
C ASP A 388 -14.57 -30.19 -1.21
N LEU A 389 -14.20 -30.66 -2.40
CA LEU A 389 -14.30 -29.92 -3.66
C LEU A 389 -15.33 -30.59 -4.57
N THR A 390 -16.39 -29.87 -4.94
CA THR A 390 -17.40 -30.33 -5.89
C THR A 390 -17.45 -29.40 -7.08
N ILE A 391 -17.25 -29.93 -8.28
CA ILE A 391 -17.44 -29.22 -9.55
C ILE A 391 -18.84 -29.56 -10.06
N ASP A 392 -19.68 -28.56 -10.24
CA ASP A 392 -21.04 -28.75 -10.78
C ASP A 392 -20.95 -29.22 -12.24
N PRO A 393 -21.47 -30.43 -12.58
CA PRO A 393 -21.39 -30.98 -13.93
C PRO A 393 -22.20 -30.17 -14.98
N ALA A 394 -23.17 -29.35 -14.58
CA ALA A 394 -23.97 -28.54 -15.49
C ALA A 394 -23.36 -27.16 -15.77
N THR A 395 -22.75 -26.54 -14.76
CA THR A 395 -22.22 -25.17 -14.87
C THR A 395 -20.70 -25.09 -14.95
N GLY A 396 -20.00 -26.18 -14.59
CA GLY A 396 -18.53 -26.23 -14.50
C GLY A 396 -17.95 -25.42 -13.35
N VAL A 397 -18.79 -24.87 -12.46
CA VAL A 397 -18.34 -24.00 -11.37
C VAL A 397 -17.84 -24.85 -10.19
N PRO A 398 -16.59 -24.65 -9.73
CA PRO A 398 -16.08 -25.33 -8.54
C PRO A 398 -16.64 -24.71 -7.27
N SER A 399 -17.06 -25.55 -6.33
CA SER A 399 -17.54 -25.18 -5.00
C SER A 399 -16.76 -25.95 -3.93
N LEU A 400 -16.41 -25.28 -2.83
CA LEU A 400 -15.75 -25.90 -1.69
C LEU A 400 -16.75 -26.07 -0.55
N LYS A 401 -16.85 -27.26 0.03
CA LYS A 401 -17.62 -27.45 1.26
C LYS A 401 -16.96 -26.67 2.39
N GLN A 402 -17.80 -25.94 3.11
CA GLN A 402 -17.37 -25.18 4.27
C GLN A 402 -17.03 -26.17 5.39
N ARG A 403 -15.73 -26.34 5.70
CA ARG A 403 -15.33 -27.09 6.88
C ARG A 403 -15.76 -26.29 8.11
N VAL A 404 -16.73 -26.82 8.86
CA VAL A 404 -16.98 -26.35 10.23
C VAL A 404 -15.73 -26.67 11.03
N SER A 405 -15.00 -25.65 11.47
CA SER A 405 -13.87 -25.86 12.38
C SER A 405 -14.36 -26.63 13.60
N ALA A 406 -13.78 -27.79 13.89
CA ALA A 406 -14.01 -28.54 15.12
C ALA A 406 -13.47 -27.75 16.31
N ALA A 407 -14.22 -26.74 16.74
CA ALA A 407 -14.00 -25.95 17.93
C ALA A 407 -15.00 -26.39 19.01
N SER A 408 -15.00 -27.66 19.41
CA SER A 408 -15.60 -28.11 20.68
C SER A 408 -15.18 -29.53 21.12
N ALA A 409 -13.94 -29.95 20.90
CA ALA A 409 -13.41 -31.15 21.55
C ALA A 409 -12.31 -30.74 22.55
N PRO A 410 -12.42 -31.09 23.85
CA PRO A 410 -11.36 -30.79 24.81
C PRO A 410 -10.10 -31.61 24.47
N PRO A 411 -8.88 -31.08 24.72
CA PRO A 411 -7.66 -31.77 24.35
C PRO A 411 -7.47 -33.04 25.20
N PRO A 412 -7.08 -34.18 24.60
CA PRO A 412 -6.75 -35.38 25.36
C PRO A 412 -5.45 -35.20 26.16
N PRO A 413 -5.28 -35.94 27.27
CA PRO A 413 -4.14 -35.77 28.16
C PRO A 413 -2.83 -36.22 27.50
N ARG A 414 -1.76 -35.45 27.77
CA ARG A 414 -0.41 -35.70 27.27
C ARG A 414 0.14 -37.03 27.80
N CYS A 415 0.47 -37.97 26.91
CA CYS A 415 1.50 -38.97 27.15
C CYS A 415 2.18 -39.41 25.83
N TRP A 416 3.50 -39.20 25.81
CA TRP A 416 4.59 -39.98 25.19
C TRP A 416 4.68 -40.22 23.66
N ARG A 417 5.87 -39.85 23.14
CA ARG A 417 6.50 -40.22 21.84
C ARG A 417 7.03 -41.67 21.90
N PRO A 418 7.24 -42.36 20.75
CA PRO A 418 8.56 -42.36 20.05
C PRO A 418 8.44 -42.46 18.50
N SER A 419 9.11 -41.58 17.75
CA SER A 419 10.43 -41.75 17.10
C SER A 419 10.37 -42.35 15.69
N TRP A 420 10.53 -41.52 14.67
CA TRP A 420 11.38 -41.82 13.52
C TRP A 420 12.12 -40.55 13.11
N THR A 421 13.44 -40.62 13.29
CA THR A 421 14.46 -39.72 12.80
C THR A 421 14.94 -40.23 11.44
N SER A 422 14.99 -39.34 10.45
CA SER A 422 15.96 -39.24 9.34
C SER A 422 15.25 -38.55 8.17
N GLY A 423 15.75 -37.50 7.52
CA GLY A 423 16.90 -36.65 7.74
C GLY A 423 16.75 -35.54 6.70
N CYS A 424 16.52 -34.30 7.14
CA CYS A 424 16.69 -33.08 6.35
C CYS A 424 16.88 -31.92 7.34
N ARG A 425 18.02 -31.24 7.24
CA ARG A 425 18.33 -30.03 8.03
C ARG A 425 17.45 -28.87 7.53
N PRO A 426 16.73 -28.14 8.39
CA PRO A 426 16.25 -26.81 8.05
C PRO A 426 17.34 -25.79 8.38
N GLY A 427 18.00 -25.28 7.35
CA GLY A 427 18.79 -24.05 7.42
C GLY A 427 17.89 -22.85 7.10
N ALA A 428 18.01 -21.80 7.91
CA ALA A 428 17.47 -20.44 7.72
C ALA A 428 15.94 -20.26 7.78
N SER A 429 15.42 -20.31 9.01
CA SER A 429 14.23 -19.53 9.37
C SER A 429 14.59 -18.03 9.36
N TRP A 430 13.99 -17.24 8.47
CA TRP A 430 14.04 -15.79 8.60
C TRP A 430 13.18 -15.37 9.79
N ASN A 431 13.85 -14.84 10.81
CA ASN A 431 13.26 -14.31 12.03
C ASN A 431 12.35 -13.12 11.70
N THR A 432 11.04 -13.35 11.72
CA THR A 432 10.09 -12.38 12.26
C THR A 432 10.39 -12.18 13.75
N SER A 433 10.77 -10.97 14.15
CA SER A 433 10.77 -10.57 15.56
C SER A 433 9.45 -9.88 15.94
N PRO A 434 9.05 -9.96 17.22
CA PRO A 434 7.65 -10.10 17.62
C PRO A 434 7.07 -8.83 18.28
N GLY A 435 5.76 -8.61 18.16
CA GLY A 435 5.11 -7.49 18.85
C GLY A 435 3.58 -7.48 18.81
N ARG A 436 2.97 -8.14 19.81
CA ARG A 436 1.57 -8.06 20.29
C ARG A 436 0.45 -8.71 19.45
N ARG A 437 0.02 -9.86 19.99
CA ARG A 437 -1.30 -10.45 19.83
C ARG A 437 -2.39 -9.49 20.37
N THR A 438 -3.43 -9.28 19.58
CA THR A 438 -4.79 -9.07 20.08
C THR A 438 -5.68 -10.12 19.40
N GLY A 439 -6.37 -10.90 20.23
CA GLY A 439 -7.41 -11.86 19.79
C GLY A 439 -8.65 -11.15 19.23
N PRO A 440 -9.67 -11.92 18.84
CA PRO A 440 -10.31 -11.78 17.53
C PRO A 440 -11.52 -10.84 17.54
N ALA A 441 -11.68 -10.10 16.44
CA ALA A 441 -12.98 -9.63 15.99
C ALA A 441 -13.23 -10.26 14.62
N GLY A 442 -14.30 -11.04 14.53
CA GLY A 442 -14.72 -11.70 13.29
C GLY A 442 -15.06 -10.67 12.21
N GLY A 443 -14.63 -10.97 10.99
CA GLY A 443 -14.89 -10.18 9.80
C GLY A 443 -14.37 -10.94 8.59
N THR A 444 -15.24 -11.75 8.00
CA THR A 444 -15.04 -12.42 6.72
C THR A 444 -14.83 -11.40 5.61
N GLY A 445 -13.66 -11.41 4.99
CA GLY A 445 -13.31 -10.57 3.85
C GLY A 445 -11.99 -11.02 3.23
N SER A 446 -12.05 -12.11 2.47
CA SER A 446 -10.92 -12.62 1.68
C SER A 446 -10.70 -11.68 0.48
N ALA A 447 -9.74 -10.77 0.58
CA ALA A 447 -9.11 -10.15 -0.58
C ALA A 447 -7.71 -10.76 -0.74
N ARG A 448 -7.57 -11.68 -1.70
CA ARG A 448 -6.28 -12.20 -2.14
C ARG A 448 -5.53 -11.08 -2.87
N CYS A 449 -4.29 -10.81 -2.48
CA CYS A 449 -3.35 -10.11 -3.35
C CYS A 449 -3.09 -10.98 -4.59
N PRO A 450 -3.24 -10.46 -5.83
CA PRO A 450 -2.77 -11.18 -7.00
C PRO A 450 -1.24 -11.03 -7.04
N ALA A 451 -0.52 -12.13 -6.87
CA ALA A 451 0.88 -12.21 -7.26
C ALA A 451 0.96 -11.94 -8.77
N ARG A 452 1.57 -10.82 -9.17
CA ARG A 452 1.91 -10.55 -10.57
C ARG A 452 3.16 -11.36 -10.90
N ILE A 453 2.96 -12.47 -11.60
CA ILE A 453 3.98 -13.00 -12.51
C ILE A 453 3.60 -12.42 -13.87
N ARG A 454 4.42 -11.53 -14.41
CA ARG A 454 4.34 -11.11 -15.82
C ARG A 454 5.62 -11.55 -16.51
N SER A 455 5.41 -12.22 -17.63
CA SER A 455 6.39 -12.78 -18.57
C SER A 455 7.26 -11.72 -19.23
#